data_AF-A0A829YH92-F1
#
_entry.id   AF-A0A829YH92-F1
#
_cell.length_a   1.000
_cell.length_b   1.000
_cell.length_c   1.000
_cell.angle_alpha   90.00
_cell.angle_beta   90.00
_cell.angle_gamma   90.00
#
_symmetry.space_group_name_H-M   'P 1'
#
loop_
_entity.id
_entity.type
_entity.pdbx_description
1 polymer ?
#
loop_
_entity_poly.entity_id
_entity_poly.type
_entity_poly.pdbx_seq_one_letter_code
_entity_poly.pdbx_strand_id
1 'polypeptide(L)'
;MRLLFTLLLVVAAATGFAEGPERSGGDRLAIDTSASKAERRFFDIVAMRATAIDQALGPILQGAGDKITIELVYSGDPSYPRNGPAVYDPARRTLTFRRSMLGLVGRGVKSWAKAYWPYYKNDEIRALLPAIELIDNALWMTHLQEAAYRKGLSWPHQDCSSLEIQKRLGCEMLVYGVEASRRQVQPFYNTNRVDMIWPEDLRELHGRGQEDTDYRDVQQLGGSMLIRPLIAEFGVPRVLQYIAQTPFSIQDDNVRASALRYQEQARLALTANAIN
;
A
#
# COMPACT_ATOMS: atom_id res chain seq x y z
N MET A 1 -33.45 -18.67 4.41
CA MET A 1 -32.90 -17.85 5.51
C MET A 1 -31.40 -17.76 5.34
N ARG A 2 -30.88 -16.57 5.00
CA ARG A 2 -29.46 -16.31 4.75
C ARG A 2 -28.80 -15.88 6.07
N LEU A 3 -27.78 -16.61 6.50
CA LEU A 3 -26.91 -16.18 7.61
C LEU A 3 -25.88 -15.19 7.04
N LEU A 4 -26.17 -13.89 7.15
CA LEU A 4 -25.14 -12.85 7.12
C LEU A 4 -24.37 -12.93 8.44
N PHE A 5 -23.10 -13.28 8.39
CA PHE A 5 -22.20 -13.12 9.53
C PHE A 5 -21.45 -11.80 9.36
N THR A 6 -21.95 -10.74 9.98
CA THR A 6 -21.26 -9.45 10.10
C THR A 6 -20.32 -9.53 11.30
N LEU A 7 -19.01 -9.51 11.06
CA LEU A 7 -18.00 -9.58 12.11
C LEU A 7 -17.48 -8.15 12.37
N LEU A 8 -17.81 -7.58 13.53
CA LEU A 8 -17.36 -6.24 13.92
C LEU A 8 -15.96 -6.34 14.54
N LEU A 9 -14.95 -5.76 13.90
CA LEU A 9 -13.57 -5.73 14.41
C LEU A 9 -13.27 -4.37 15.04
N VAL A 10 -12.75 -4.37 16.27
CA VAL A 10 -12.36 -3.16 16.99
C VAL A 10 -10.85 -3.16 17.21
N VAL A 11 -10.16 -2.19 16.61
CA VAL A 11 -8.80 -1.79 17.02
C VAL A 11 -8.94 -0.44 17.71
N ALA A 12 -8.65 -0.39 19.01
CA ALA A 12 -8.55 0.86 19.73
C ALA A 12 -7.09 1.33 19.69
N ALA A 13 -6.87 2.64 19.65
CA ALA A 13 -5.59 3.24 19.94
C ALA A 13 -5.78 3.99 21.25
N ALA A 14 -5.23 3.46 22.34
CA ALA A 14 -5.23 4.15 23.62
C ALA A 14 -4.36 5.40 23.53
N THR A 15 -4.97 6.57 23.65
CA THR A 15 -4.29 7.77 24.12
C THR A 15 -4.36 7.76 25.64
N GLY A 16 -3.21 7.67 26.30
CA GLY A 16 -3.13 7.66 27.76
C GLY A 16 -1.85 8.33 28.22
N PHE A 17 -1.93 9.62 28.55
CA PHE A 17 -1.00 10.25 29.48
C PHE A 17 -1.46 9.91 30.90
N ALA A 18 -0.66 9.12 31.65
CA ALA A 18 -0.37 9.24 33.09
C ALA A 18 0.12 7.90 33.69
N GLU A 19 1.38 7.91 34.13
CA GLU A 19 2.03 7.22 35.26
C GLU A 19 1.67 5.76 35.62
N GLY A 20 2.67 4.87 35.54
CA GLY A 20 2.72 3.61 36.29
C GLY A 20 3.16 2.39 35.47
N PRO A 21 4.05 1.50 35.97
CA PRO A 21 4.79 0.57 35.13
C PRO A 21 4.05 -0.76 34.95
N GLU A 22 3.35 -0.94 33.84
CA GLU A 22 2.97 -2.27 33.34
C GLU A 22 3.34 -2.42 31.86
N ARG A 23 4.34 -3.28 31.62
CA ARG A 23 4.50 -3.94 30.32
C ARG A 23 3.31 -4.87 30.13
N SER A 24 2.53 -4.69 29.06
CA SER A 24 1.77 -5.71 28.32
C SER A 24 0.39 -5.17 27.89
N GLY A 25 0.11 -5.20 26.58
CA GLY A 25 -1.26 -5.06 26.08
C GLY A 25 -1.38 -4.34 24.75
N GLY A 26 -0.79 -4.90 23.68
CA GLY A 26 -1.23 -4.52 22.33
C GLY A 26 -2.68 -4.99 22.15
N ASP A 27 -3.57 -4.06 21.83
CA ASP A 27 -5.00 -4.33 21.63
C ASP A 27 -5.20 -5.52 20.68
N ARG A 28 -5.75 -6.60 21.23
CA ARG A 28 -6.03 -7.85 20.51
C ARG A 28 -7.32 -7.70 19.72
N LEU A 29 -7.27 -8.03 18.43
CA LEU A 29 -8.45 -8.18 17.58
C LEU A 29 -9.48 -9.09 18.25
N ALA A 30 -10.70 -8.59 18.47
CA ALA A 30 -11.80 -9.39 19.00
C ALA A 30 -12.37 -10.29 17.89
N ILE A 31 -12.20 -11.61 18.02
CA ILE A 31 -12.74 -12.62 17.11
C ILE A 31 -14.02 -13.19 17.74
N ASP A 32 -15.14 -13.19 17.00
CA ASP A 32 -16.38 -13.84 17.44
C ASP A 32 -16.14 -15.33 17.74
N THR A 33 -16.66 -15.79 18.87
CA THR A 33 -16.61 -17.18 19.33
C THR A 33 -17.23 -18.19 18.35
N SER A 34 -18.03 -17.73 17.38
CA SER A 34 -18.60 -18.56 16.30
C SER A 34 -17.65 -18.88 15.14
N ALA A 35 -16.53 -18.15 15.01
CA ALA A 35 -15.60 -18.30 13.89
C ALA A 35 -14.86 -19.66 13.91
N SER A 36 -14.77 -20.30 12.75
CA SER A 36 -14.02 -21.55 12.55
C SER A 36 -12.54 -21.34 12.82
N LYS A 37 -11.83 -22.41 13.20
CA LYS A 37 -10.38 -22.37 13.49
C LYS A 37 -9.54 -21.79 12.32
N ALA A 38 -9.98 -22.01 11.08
CA ALA A 38 -9.32 -21.47 9.89
C ALA A 38 -9.51 -19.95 9.78
N GLU A 39 -10.73 -19.45 10.03
CA GLU A 39 -11.02 -18.01 10.04
C GLU A 39 -10.21 -17.30 11.12
N ARG A 40 -10.18 -17.85 12.35
CA ARG A 40 -9.39 -17.25 13.43
C ARG A 40 -7.92 -17.13 13.06
N ARG A 41 -7.35 -18.21 12.50
CA ARG A 41 -5.96 -18.21 12.03
C ARG A 41 -5.71 -17.20 10.93
N PHE A 42 -6.64 -17.04 9.99
CA PHE A 42 -6.52 -16.02 8.95
C PHE A 42 -6.48 -14.61 9.56
N PHE A 43 -7.41 -14.29 10.45
CA PHE A 43 -7.43 -12.99 11.13
C PHE A 43 -6.18 -12.75 11.99
N ASP A 44 -5.69 -13.76 12.71
CA ASP A 44 -4.44 -13.68 13.46
C ASP A 44 -3.26 -13.28 12.58
N ILE A 45 -3.23 -13.77 11.34
CA ILE A 45 -2.17 -13.45 10.38
C ILE A 45 -2.32 -12.05 9.85
N VAL A 46 -3.54 -11.61 9.54
CA VAL A 46 -3.76 -10.21 9.13
C VAL A 46 -3.31 -9.25 10.23
N ALA A 47 -3.67 -9.53 11.50
CA ALA A 47 -3.19 -8.78 12.67
C ALA A 47 -1.66 -8.75 12.75
N MET A 48 -1.07 -9.93 12.65
CA MET A 48 0.37 -10.12 12.79
C MET A 48 1.11 -9.40 11.66
N ARG A 49 0.58 -9.41 10.44
CA ARG A 49 1.18 -8.70 9.30
C ARG A 49 1.03 -7.19 9.40
N ALA A 50 -0.12 -6.67 9.83
CA ALA A 50 -0.28 -5.25 10.13
C ALA A 50 0.76 -4.80 11.17
N THR A 51 0.91 -5.56 12.25
CA THR A 51 1.92 -5.31 13.30
C THR A 51 3.34 -5.37 12.73
N ALA A 52 3.64 -6.34 11.86
CA ALA A 52 4.96 -6.50 11.26
C ALA A 52 5.33 -5.31 10.35
N ILE A 53 4.35 -4.80 9.58
CA ILE A 53 4.53 -3.60 8.74
C ILE A 53 4.80 -2.40 9.65
N ASP A 54 3.96 -2.19 10.67
CA ASP A 54 4.09 -1.07 11.60
C ASP A 54 5.48 -1.05 12.28
N GLN A 55 5.97 -2.21 12.71
CA GLN A 55 7.29 -2.34 13.33
C GLN A 55 8.45 -2.09 12.36
N ALA A 56 8.30 -2.44 11.09
CA ALA A 56 9.38 -2.38 10.10
C ALA A 56 9.47 -1.03 9.38
N LEU A 57 8.33 -0.38 9.18
CA LEU A 57 8.20 0.77 8.29
C LEU A 57 7.56 1.99 8.97
N GLY A 58 7.01 1.81 10.18
CA GLY A 58 6.19 2.81 10.86
C GLY A 58 4.69 2.55 10.64
N PRO A 59 3.84 3.21 11.44
CA PRO A 59 2.43 2.88 11.52
C PRO A 59 1.69 3.24 10.22
N ILE A 60 1.02 2.26 9.61
CA ILE A 60 0.27 2.46 8.36
C ILE A 60 -1.21 2.77 8.57
N LEU A 61 -1.76 2.50 9.76
CA LEU A 61 -3.16 2.79 10.08
C LEU A 61 -3.32 3.86 11.16
N GLN A 62 -2.23 4.34 11.76
CA GLN A 62 -2.31 5.51 12.65
C GLN A 62 -2.65 6.74 11.82
N GLY A 63 -3.69 7.46 12.26
CA GLY A 63 -4.23 8.58 11.51
C GLY A 63 -5.41 8.23 10.60
N ALA A 64 -5.71 6.95 10.34
CA ALA A 64 -6.91 6.49 9.61
C ALA A 64 -8.24 6.86 10.33
N GLY A 65 -8.15 7.40 11.55
CA GLY A 65 -9.24 8.05 12.28
C GLY A 65 -10.28 7.07 12.83
N ASP A 66 -10.47 5.93 12.16
CA ASP A 66 -11.56 5.02 12.43
C ASP A 66 -11.19 3.56 12.12
N LYS A 67 -11.98 2.64 12.69
CA LYS A 67 -11.77 1.19 12.67
C LYS A 67 -12.02 0.64 11.26
N ILE A 68 -11.09 -0.17 10.74
CA ILE A 68 -11.27 -0.95 9.51
C ILE A 68 -11.88 -2.31 9.86
N THR A 69 -13.00 -2.63 9.24
CA THR A 69 -13.67 -3.93 9.37
C THR A 69 -13.06 -4.92 8.39
N ILE A 70 -12.88 -6.18 8.78
CA ILE A 70 -12.36 -7.23 7.90
C ILE A 70 -13.41 -8.33 7.73
N GLU A 71 -13.75 -8.65 6.48
CA GLU A 71 -14.77 -9.63 6.15
C GLU A 71 -14.25 -10.73 5.20
N LEU A 72 -14.88 -11.90 5.25
CA LEU A 72 -14.60 -13.04 4.36
C LEU A 72 -15.87 -13.45 3.62
N VAL A 73 -15.84 -13.35 2.29
CA VAL A 73 -17.05 -13.51 1.46
C VAL A 73 -16.91 -14.61 0.40
N TYR A 74 -18.05 -15.18 0.02
CA TYR A 74 -18.17 -16.20 -1.02
C TYR A 74 -18.40 -15.56 -2.40
N SER A 75 -18.14 -16.29 -3.49
CA SER A 75 -18.28 -15.79 -4.87
C SER A 75 -19.68 -15.27 -5.24
N GLY A 76 -20.72 -15.67 -4.51
CA GLY A 76 -22.09 -15.19 -4.68
C GLY A 76 -22.42 -13.90 -3.93
N ASP A 77 -21.48 -13.34 -3.15
CA ASP A 77 -21.69 -12.11 -2.41
C ASP A 77 -21.52 -10.87 -3.32
N PRO A 78 -22.39 -9.85 -3.23
CA PRO A 78 -22.22 -8.60 -3.98
C PRO A 78 -20.88 -7.89 -3.74
N SER A 79 -20.31 -8.02 -2.53
CA SER A 79 -19.02 -7.45 -2.14
C SER A 79 -17.82 -8.32 -2.54
N TYR A 80 -18.02 -9.42 -3.27
CA TYR A 80 -16.96 -10.32 -3.65
C TYR A 80 -15.88 -9.62 -4.48
N PRO A 81 -14.59 -9.67 -4.06
CA PRO A 81 -13.50 -9.04 -4.78
C PRO A 81 -13.40 -9.62 -6.20
N ARG A 82 -13.70 -8.85 -7.25
CA ARG A 82 -13.63 -9.33 -8.64
C ARG A 82 -12.19 -9.39 -9.17
N ASN A 83 -11.37 -8.40 -8.81
CA ASN A 83 -10.04 -8.18 -9.38
C ASN A 83 -8.90 -8.52 -8.42
N GLY A 84 -9.00 -9.65 -7.71
CA GLY A 84 -7.95 -10.08 -6.79
C GLY A 84 -8.48 -10.83 -5.56
N PRO A 85 -7.61 -11.15 -4.59
CA PRO A 85 -8.00 -11.87 -3.38
C PRO A 85 -8.72 -11.00 -2.35
N ALA A 86 -8.61 -9.68 -2.46
CA ALA A 86 -9.19 -8.72 -1.51
C ALA A 86 -9.63 -7.45 -2.25
N VAL A 87 -10.58 -6.73 -1.67
CA VAL A 87 -10.99 -5.38 -2.08
C VAL A 87 -11.30 -4.57 -0.83
N TYR A 88 -10.99 -3.29 -0.85
CA TYR A 88 -11.32 -2.37 0.23
C TYR A 88 -12.36 -1.36 -0.24
N ASP A 89 -13.38 -1.16 0.59
CA ASP A 89 -14.40 -0.13 0.43
C ASP A 89 -14.14 1.00 1.44
N PRO A 90 -13.63 2.16 1.01
CA PRO A 90 -13.33 3.28 1.93
C PRO A 90 -14.59 3.95 2.49
N ALA A 91 -15.74 3.86 1.82
CA ALA A 91 -16.99 4.44 2.32
C ALA A 91 -17.57 3.62 3.47
N ARG A 92 -17.42 2.29 3.42
CA ARG A 92 -17.82 1.37 4.50
C ARG A 92 -16.70 1.09 5.49
N ARG A 93 -15.46 1.41 5.11
CA ARG A 93 -14.22 1.05 5.81
C ARG A 93 -14.11 -0.45 6.04
N THR A 94 -14.41 -1.21 4.98
CA THR A 94 -14.42 -2.67 5.03
C THR A 94 -13.40 -3.23 4.05
N LEU A 95 -12.43 -3.99 4.58
CA LEU A 95 -11.51 -4.81 3.82
C LEU A 95 -12.10 -6.22 3.67
N THR A 96 -12.56 -6.53 2.48
CA THR A 96 -13.21 -7.80 2.16
C THR A 96 -12.23 -8.73 1.47
N PHE A 97 -12.04 -9.92 2.04
CA PHE A 97 -11.25 -11.00 1.46
C PHE A 97 -12.14 -12.08 0.85
N ARG A 98 -11.67 -12.72 -0.22
CA ARG A 98 -12.28 -13.95 -0.72
C ARG A 98 -12.12 -15.06 0.30
N ARG A 99 -13.17 -15.83 0.58
CA ARG A 99 -13.09 -16.95 1.52
C ARG A 99 -12.11 -18.05 1.11
N SER A 100 -11.80 -18.18 -0.18
CA SER A 100 -10.75 -19.09 -0.68
C SER A 100 -9.37 -18.81 -0.07
N MET A 101 -9.14 -17.59 0.43
CA MET A 101 -7.92 -17.23 1.16
C MET A 101 -7.67 -18.11 2.38
N LEU A 102 -8.72 -18.63 3.02
CA LEU A 102 -8.60 -19.53 4.18
C LEU A 102 -7.79 -20.80 3.88
N GLY A 103 -7.85 -21.31 2.64
CA GLY A 103 -7.09 -22.48 2.21
C GLY A 103 -5.58 -22.23 2.13
N LEU A 104 -5.18 -20.98 1.90
CA LEU A 104 -3.77 -20.58 1.76
C LEU A 104 -3.06 -20.45 3.12
N VAL A 105 -3.79 -20.62 4.21
CA VAL A 105 -3.34 -20.45 5.60
C VAL A 105 -3.16 -21.79 6.35
N GLY A 106 -3.27 -22.90 5.63
CA GLY A 106 -3.56 -24.22 6.19
C GLY A 106 -2.54 -24.77 7.18
N ARG A 107 -1.28 -24.32 7.13
CA ARG A 107 -0.19 -24.78 8.02
C ARG A 107 0.37 -23.56 8.73
N GLY A 108 0.22 -23.49 10.06
CA GLY A 108 0.45 -22.28 10.86
C GLY A 108 1.74 -21.51 10.55
N VAL A 109 1.74 -20.22 10.88
CA VAL A 109 2.82 -19.31 10.49
C VAL A 109 4.07 -19.54 11.33
N LYS A 110 5.19 -19.83 10.66
CA LYS A 110 6.51 -19.96 11.29
C LYS A 110 6.97 -18.61 11.85
N SER A 111 7.84 -18.61 12.85
CA SER A 111 8.32 -17.39 13.54
C SER A 111 8.93 -16.34 12.61
N TRP A 112 9.62 -16.75 11.55
CA TRP A 112 10.25 -15.84 10.58
C TRP A 112 9.24 -15.07 9.71
N ALA A 113 8.04 -15.60 9.53
CA ALA A 113 6.97 -14.92 8.79
C ALA A 113 6.27 -13.84 9.63
N LYS A 114 6.70 -13.67 10.89
CA LYS A 114 6.25 -12.58 11.77
C LYS A 114 6.94 -11.26 11.51
N ALA A 115 8.12 -11.28 10.90
CA ALA A 115 8.86 -10.06 10.59
C ALA A 115 8.62 -9.66 9.12
N TYR A 116 8.62 -8.35 8.83
CA TYR A 116 8.37 -7.85 7.48
C TYR A 116 9.52 -8.16 6.52
N TRP A 117 10.71 -7.60 6.77
CA TRP A 117 11.86 -7.75 5.87
C TRP A 117 12.38 -9.18 5.74
N PRO A 118 12.54 -9.98 6.81
CA PRO A 118 12.99 -11.36 6.67
C PRO A 118 12.11 -12.20 5.74
N TYR A 119 10.80 -11.93 5.69
CA TYR A 119 9.90 -12.56 4.73
C TYR A 119 10.23 -12.16 3.29
N TYR A 120 10.41 -10.87 3.00
CA TYR A 120 10.70 -10.38 1.64
C TYR A 120 12.13 -10.67 1.14
N LYS A 121 13.07 -11.04 2.02
CA LYS A 121 14.44 -11.43 1.63
C LYS A 121 14.58 -12.87 1.12
N ASN A 122 13.62 -13.72 1.41
CA ASN A 122 13.78 -15.16 1.23
C ASN A 122 12.66 -15.70 0.34
N ASP A 123 13.00 -16.01 -0.91
CA ASP A 123 12.03 -16.49 -1.90
C ASP A 123 11.48 -17.89 -1.59
N GLU A 124 12.27 -18.76 -0.96
CA GLU A 124 11.80 -20.08 -0.49
C GLU A 124 10.71 -19.90 0.58
N ILE A 125 10.91 -18.94 1.48
CA ILE A 125 9.95 -18.55 2.50
C ILE A 125 8.67 -18.01 1.87
N ARG A 126 8.77 -17.12 0.87
CA ARG A 126 7.62 -16.55 0.16
C ARG A 126 6.82 -17.63 -0.57
N ALA A 127 7.51 -18.61 -1.17
CA ALA A 127 6.87 -19.74 -1.83
C ALA A 127 6.08 -20.64 -0.86
N LEU A 128 6.51 -20.73 0.41
CA LEU A 128 5.83 -21.55 1.43
C LEU A 128 4.57 -20.89 2.01
N LEU A 129 4.48 -19.56 2.02
CA LEU A 129 3.37 -18.80 2.61
C LEU A 129 2.92 -17.63 1.69
N PRO A 130 2.45 -17.92 0.46
CA PRO A 130 2.07 -16.88 -0.50
C PRO A 130 0.92 -15.98 -0.02
N ALA A 131 0.12 -16.46 0.94
CA ALA A 131 -0.94 -15.67 1.57
C ALA A 131 -0.44 -14.37 2.22
N ILE A 132 0.81 -14.36 2.72
CA ILE A 132 1.36 -13.18 3.41
C ILE A 132 1.49 -12.00 2.46
N GLU A 133 2.03 -12.22 1.26
CA GLU A 133 2.19 -11.14 0.28
C GLU A 133 0.84 -10.58 -0.18
N LEU A 134 -0.18 -11.44 -0.31
CA LEU A 134 -1.54 -11.01 -0.65
C LEU A 134 -2.17 -10.17 0.47
N ILE A 135 -1.95 -10.56 1.73
CA ILE A 135 -2.43 -9.83 2.92
C ILE A 135 -1.69 -8.49 3.04
N ASP A 136 -0.36 -8.48 2.94
CA ASP A 136 0.44 -7.25 2.99
C ASP A 136 0.04 -6.29 1.88
N ASN A 137 -0.19 -6.79 0.66
CA ASN A 137 -0.66 -5.96 -0.44
C ASN A 137 -2.04 -5.36 -0.15
N ALA A 138 -2.97 -6.14 0.41
CA ALA A 138 -4.30 -5.66 0.78
C ALA A 138 -4.24 -4.56 1.86
N LEU A 139 -3.37 -4.73 2.87
CA LEU A 139 -3.16 -3.73 3.93
C LEU A 139 -2.58 -2.43 3.36
N TRP A 140 -1.59 -2.51 2.48
CA TRP A 140 -1.02 -1.35 1.81
C TRP A 140 -2.02 -0.63 0.90
N MET A 141 -2.81 -1.38 0.12
CA MET A 141 -3.84 -0.78 -0.73
C MET A 141 -4.92 -0.09 0.12
N THR A 142 -5.28 -0.68 1.26
CA THR A 142 -6.21 -0.08 2.21
C THR A 142 -5.68 1.27 2.72
N HIS A 143 -4.41 1.34 3.13
CA HIS A 143 -3.77 2.60 3.55
C HIS A 143 -3.85 3.68 2.47
N LEU A 144 -3.46 3.34 1.24
CA LEU A 144 -3.46 4.28 0.11
C LEU A 144 -4.88 4.73 -0.27
N GLN A 145 -5.84 3.81 -0.27
CA GLN A 145 -7.24 4.11 -0.60
C GLN A 145 -7.91 4.97 0.47
N GLU A 146 -7.65 4.71 1.76
CA GLU A 146 -8.09 5.60 2.85
C GLU A 146 -7.50 7.00 2.70
N ALA A 147 -6.20 7.08 2.45
CA ALA A 147 -5.50 8.35 2.28
C ALA A 147 -6.11 9.16 1.13
N ALA A 148 -6.30 8.55 -0.04
CA ALA A 148 -6.90 9.18 -1.21
C ALA A 148 -8.36 9.61 -0.94
N TYR A 149 -9.16 8.72 -0.34
CA TYR A 149 -10.58 8.97 -0.09
C TYR A 149 -10.83 10.21 0.78
N ARG A 150 -9.96 10.49 1.75
CA ARG A 150 -10.02 11.71 2.59
C ARG A 150 -9.85 13.02 1.83
N LYS A 151 -9.31 12.96 0.61
CA LYS A 151 -9.20 14.10 -0.31
C LYS A 151 -10.22 14.04 -1.44
N GLY A 152 -11.20 13.13 -1.38
CA GLY A 152 -12.16 12.92 -2.45
C GLY A 152 -11.55 12.28 -3.70
N LEU A 153 -10.42 11.58 -3.54
CA LEU A 153 -9.68 10.93 -4.63
C LEU A 153 -9.84 9.40 -4.56
N SER A 154 -9.44 8.71 -5.63
CA SER A 154 -9.28 7.26 -5.67
C SER A 154 -7.80 6.86 -5.66
N TRP A 155 -7.51 5.65 -5.17
CA TRP A 155 -6.21 5.01 -5.40
C TRP A 155 -6.36 3.64 -6.10
N PRO A 156 -5.63 3.40 -7.21
CA PRO A 156 -4.90 4.38 -8.01
C PRO A 156 -5.79 5.53 -8.50
N HIS A 157 -5.18 6.65 -8.87
CA HIS A 157 -5.92 7.80 -9.39
C HIS A 157 -6.51 7.46 -10.77
N GLN A 158 -7.67 8.02 -11.11
CA GLN A 158 -8.33 7.81 -12.41
C GLN A 158 -7.44 8.15 -13.61
N ASP A 159 -6.46 9.05 -13.39
CA ASP A 159 -5.48 9.45 -14.39
C ASP A 159 -4.65 8.29 -14.93
N CYS A 160 -4.47 7.20 -14.17
CA CYS A 160 -3.79 5.99 -14.63
C CYS A 160 -4.50 5.33 -15.82
N SER A 161 -5.76 5.68 -16.07
CA SER A 161 -6.54 5.23 -17.24
C SER A 161 -6.74 6.32 -18.30
N SER A 162 -6.11 7.49 -18.12
CA SER A 162 -6.23 8.63 -19.03
C SER A 162 -5.64 8.32 -20.42
N LEU A 163 -6.24 8.92 -21.45
CA LEU A 163 -5.66 8.95 -22.80
C LEU A 163 -4.54 9.99 -22.92
N GLU A 164 -4.52 10.98 -22.04
CA GLU A 164 -3.45 11.98 -21.96
C GLU A 164 -2.21 11.36 -21.29
N ILE A 165 -1.13 11.20 -22.04
CA ILE A 165 0.12 10.60 -21.56
C ILE A 165 0.71 11.37 -20.37
N GLN A 166 0.56 12.69 -20.30
CA GLN A 166 1.01 13.54 -19.18
C GLN A 166 0.41 13.09 -17.85
N LYS A 167 -0.89 12.76 -17.85
CA LYS A 167 -1.64 12.30 -16.68
C LYS A 167 -1.39 10.82 -16.43
N ARG A 168 -1.47 10.00 -17.49
CA ARG A 168 -1.30 8.55 -17.39
C ARG A 168 0.08 8.16 -16.89
N LEU A 169 1.14 8.64 -17.55
CA LEU A 169 2.51 8.30 -17.19
C LEU A 169 2.85 8.82 -15.78
N GLY A 170 2.40 10.03 -15.43
CA GLY A 170 2.56 10.56 -14.06
C GLY A 170 1.91 9.66 -13.00
N CYS A 171 0.68 9.22 -13.22
CA CYS A 171 -0.01 8.30 -12.33
C CYS A 171 0.68 6.91 -12.28
N GLU A 172 1.05 6.36 -13.43
CA GLU A 172 1.75 5.08 -13.52
C GLU A 172 3.09 5.13 -12.76
N MET A 173 3.87 6.19 -12.92
CA MET A 173 5.13 6.40 -12.18
C MET A 173 4.91 6.36 -10.66
N LEU A 174 3.87 7.01 -10.15
CA LEU A 174 3.53 6.91 -8.73
C LEU A 174 3.20 5.48 -8.33
N VAL A 175 2.31 4.80 -9.06
CA VAL A 175 1.91 3.42 -8.75
C VAL A 175 3.11 2.48 -8.69
N TYR A 176 4.00 2.56 -9.68
CA TYR A 176 5.20 1.72 -9.73
C TYR A 176 6.20 2.06 -8.62
N GLY A 177 6.44 3.33 -8.33
CA GLY A 177 7.34 3.69 -7.24
C GLY A 177 6.78 3.30 -5.86
N VAL A 178 5.45 3.36 -5.67
CA VAL A 178 4.78 2.81 -4.48
C VAL A 178 4.98 1.30 -4.40
N GLU A 179 4.79 0.56 -5.49
CA GLU A 179 5.04 -0.88 -5.51
C GLU A 179 6.49 -1.22 -5.17
N ALA A 180 7.44 -0.52 -5.80
CA ALA A 180 8.86 -0.72 -5.60
C ALA A 180 9.31 -0.37 -4.17
N SER A 181 8.66 0.60 -3.50
CA SER A 181 8.98 0.97 -2.12
C SER A 181 8.64 -0.09 -1.08
N ARG A 182 7.70 -0.97 -1.41
CA ARG A 182 7.22 -2.07 -0.54
C ARG A 182 8.02 -3.35 -0.73
N ARG A 183 8.97 -3.38 -1.66
CA ARG A 183 9.83 -4.52 -1.98
C ARG A 183 11.28 -4.18 -1.67
N GLN A 184 12.04 -5.17 -1.22
CA GLN A 184 13.44 -4.97 -0.81
C GLN A 184 14.39 -4.80 -2.00
N VAL A 185 14.08 -5.39 -3.15
CA VAL A 185 14.95 -5.38 -4.33
C VAL A 185 14.56 -4.22 -5.22
N GLN A 186 15.51 -3.31 -5.45
CA GLN A 186 15.39 -2.31 -6.51
C GLN A 186 16.61 -2.38 -7.43
N PRO A 187 16.43 -2.17 -8.74
CA PRO A 187 17.50 -2.19 -9.73
C PRO A 187 18.57 -1.15 -9.43
N PHE A 188 19.78 -1.41 -9.91
CA PHE A 188 20.88 -0.46 -9.86
C PHE A 188 20.53 0.80 -10.65
N TYR A 189 20.59 1.94 -9.98
CA TYR A 189 20.46 3.22 -10.63
C TYR A 189 21.79 3.61 -11.27
N ASN A 190 21.80 3.87 -12.58
CA ASN A 190 22.94 4.47 -13.24
C ASN A 190 22.71 5.99 -13.33
N THR A 191 23.45 6.76 -12.54
CA THR A 191 23.38 8.24 -12.54
C THR A 191 23.68 8.85 -13.90
N ASN A 192 24.37 8.13 -14.80
CA ASN A 192 24.64 8.60 -16.16
C ASN A 192 23.42 8.46 -17.10
N ARG A 193 22.31 7.86 -16.65
CA ARG A 193 21.07 7.69 -17.43
C ARG A 193 19.89 8.46 -16.84
N VAL A 194 20.13 9.42 -15.94
CA VAL A 194 19.07 10.28 -15.37
C VAL A 194 18.22 10.87 -16.48
N ASP A 195 18.86 11.34 -17.55
CA ASP A 195 18.17 12.01 -18.64
C ASP A 195 17.23 11.10 -19.42
N MET A 196 17.55 9.81 -19.51
CA MET A 196 16.66 8.81 -20.16
C MET A 196 15.52 8.38 -19.24
N ILE A 197 15.71 8.45 -17.91
CA ILE A 197 14.71 8.02 -16.93
C ILE A 197 13.72 9.15 -16.62
N TRP A 198 14.18 10.40 -16.68
CA TRP A 198 13.38 11.61 -16.62
C TRP A 198 13.73 12.51 -17.83
N PRO A 199 13.13 12.24 -19.00
CA PRO A 199 13.34 13.05 -20.19
C PRO A 199 12.82 14.48 -19.98
N GLU A 200 13.45 15.43 -20.65
CA GLU A 200 13.02 16.84 -20.63
C GLU A 200 11.89 17.12 -21.62
N ASP A 201 11.65 16.20 -22.56
CA ASP A 201 10.59 16.29 -23.56
C ASP A 201 9.78 14.99 -23.63
N LEU A 202 8.55 15.04 -23.16
CA LEU A 202 7.60 13.93 -23.14
C LEU A 202 7.22 13.48 -24.56
N ARG A 203 7.41 14.34 -25.56
CA ARG A 203 7.21 13.98 -26.97
C ARG A 203 8.16 12.87 -27.41
N GLU A 204 9.29 12.69 -26.75
CA GLU A 204 10.19 11.55 -26.98
C GLU A 204 9.51 10.20 -26.69
N LEU A 205 8.47 10.20 -25.84
CA LEU A 205 7.68 9.03 -25.48
C LEU A 205 6.35 8.97 -26.25
N HIS A 206 5.99 9.99 -27.04
CA HIS A 206 4.78 9.97 -27.85
C HIS A 206 4.86 8.89 -28.94
N GLY A 207 3.77 8.15 -29.13
CA GLY A 207 3.72 7.05 -30.10
C GLY A 207 4.40 5.76 -29.64
N ARG A 208 5.09 5.76 -28.48
CA ARG A 208 5.61 4.55 -27.86
C ARG A 208 4.51 3.84 -27.08
N GLY A 209 4.41 2.53 -27.26
CA GLY A 209 3.51 1.69 -26.48
C GLY A 209 4.04 1.49 -25.05
N GLN A 210 3.16 1.05 -24.13
CA GLN A 210 3.55 0.68 -22.77
C GLN A 210 4.58 -0.47 -22.71
N GLU A 211 4.76 -1.20 -23.81
CA GLU A 211 5.75 -2.27 -23.95
C GLU A 211 7.14 -1.77 -24.36
N ASP A 212 7.25 -0.49 -24.79
CA ASP A 212 8.52 0.12 -25.15
C ASP A 212 9.45 0.23 -23.93
N THR A 213 10.72 -0.10 -24.13
CA THR A 213 11.68 -0.19 -23.02
C THR A 213 11.90 1.16 -22.36
N ASP A 214 11.99 2.25 -23.12
CA ASP A 214 12.24 3.57 -22.55
C ASP A 214 10.99 4.08 -21.81
N TYR A 215 9.79 3.82 -22.36
CA TYR A 215 8.55 4.14 -21.64
C TYR A 215 8.50 3.41 -20.28
N ARG A 216 8.82 2.11 -20.26
CA ARG A 216 8.86 1.33 -19.01
C ARG A 216 9.96 1.79 -18.07
N ASP A 217 11.13 2.18 -18.57
CA ASP A 217 12.22 2.70 -17.75
C ASP A 217 11.76 3.99 -17.04
N VAL A 218 11.14 4.93 -17.76
CA VAL A 218 10.58 6.16 -17.19
C VAL A 218 9.48 5.84 -16.17
N GLN A 219 8.59 4.92 -16.51
CA GLN A 219 7.51 4.48 -15.64
C GLN A 219 8.03 3.85 -14.32
N GLN A 220 8.90 2.85 -14.42
CA GLN A 220 9.32 2.02 -13.29
C GLN A 220 10.47 2.64 -12.50
N LEU A 221 11.56 3.01 -13.21
CA LEU A 221 12.74 3.60 -12.60
C LEU A 221 12.47 5.06 -12.23
N GLY A 222 11.82 5.82 -13.12
CA GLY A 222 11.45 7.20 -12.84
C GLY A 222 10.46 7.32 -11.68
N GLY A 223 9.50 6.40 -11.57
CA GLY A 223 8.62 6.28 -10.40
C GLY A 223 9.37 5.97 -9.11
N SER A 224 10.31 5.02 -9.15
CA SER A 224 11.15 4.68 -8.00
C SER A 224 12.02 5.85 -7.54
N MET A 225 12.64 6.56 -8.49
CA MET A 225 13.41 7.78 -8.21
C MET A 225 12.57 8.91 -7.64
N LEU A 226 11.31 9.01 -8.06
CA LEU A 226 10.40 10.07 -7.61
C LEU A 226 10.14 9.94 -6.11
N ILE A 227 9.98 8.70 -5.63
CA ILE A 227 9.48 8.41 -4.29
C ILE A 227 10.63 8.09 -3.31
N ARG A 228 11.69 7.42 -3.75
CA ARG A 228 12.75 6.90 -2.86
C ARG A 228 13.46 7.97 -2.01
N PRO A 229 13.84 9.15 -2.54
CA PRO A 229 14.45 10.20 -1.72
C PRO A 229 13.51 10.67 -0.61
N LEU A 230 12.22 10.83 -0.92
CA LEU A 230 11.20 11.22 0.06
C LEU A 230 11.05 10.15 1.15
N ILE A 231 11.05 8.87 0.78
CA ILE A 231 10.96 7.76 1.75
C ILE A 231 12.17 7.71 2.68
N ALA A 232 13.38 7.94 2.14
CA ALA A 232 14.59 7.98 2.96
C ALA A 232 14.56 9.11 4.00
N GLU A 233 13.87 10.21 3.68
CA GLU A 233 13.77 11.40 4.53
C GLU A 233 12.60 11.34 5.52
N PHE A 234 11.42 10.90 5.08
CA PHE A 234 10.16 11.00 5.85
C PHE A 234 9.54 9.65 6.23
N GLY A 235 10.10 8.53 5.77
CA GLY A 235 9.59 7.18 6.01
C GLY A 235 8.48 6.76 5.05
N VAL A 236 8.30 5.44 4.87
CA VAL A 236 7.37 4.86 3.88
C VAL A 236 5.91 5.29 4.11
N PRO A 237 5.30 5.11 5.30
CA PRO A 237 3.86 5.33 5.47
C PRO A 237 3.42 6.76 5.16
N ARG A 238 4.18 7.76 5.64
CA ARG A 238 3.88 9.19 5.47
C ARG A 238 3.97 9.61 4.01
N VAL A 239 5.01 9.16 3.31
CA VAL A 239 5.21 9.47 1.89
C VAL A 239 4.12 8.83 1.05
N LEU A 240 3.80 7.56 1.31
CA LEU A 240 2.72 6.86 0.61
C LEU A 240 1.35 7.52 0.84
N GLN A 241 1.08 7.99 2.05
CA GLN A 241 -0.13 8.77 2.34
C GLN A 241 -0.18 10.06 1.51
N TYR A 242 0.92 10.83 1.47
CA TYR A 242 1.00 12.05 0.66
C TYR A 242 0.77 11.76 -0.82
N ILE A 243 1.42 10.74 -1.37
CA ILE A 243 1.29 10.36 -2.78
C ILE A 243 -0.14 9.98 -3.13
N ALA A 244 -0.80 9.22 -2.28
CA ALA A 244 -2.20 8.86 -2.49
C ALA A 244 -3.14 10.08 -2.48
N GLN A 245 -2.75 11.15 -1.79
CA GLN A 245 -3.50 12.39 -1.67
C GLN A 245 -3.16 13.44 -2.72
N THR A 246 -2.08 13.24 -3.48
CA THR A 246 -1.49 14.28 -4.32
C THR A 246 -1.11 13.68 -5.67
N PRO A 247 -2.03 13.70 -6.67
CA PRO A 247 -1.75 13.18 -8.00
C PRO A 247 -0.53 13.85 -8.64
N PHE A 248 0.23 13.09 -9.42
CA PHE A 248 1.35 13.60 -10.20
C PHE A 248 0.96 13.68 -11.67
N SER A 249 1.13 14.87 -12.25
CA SER A 249 0.96 15.11 -13.68
C SER A 249 2.22 15.76 -14.23
N ILE A 250 2.59 15.39 -15.45
CA ILE A 250 3.70 16.01 -16.17
C ILE A 250 3.22 17.33 -16.76
N GLN A 251 3.91 18.41 -16.43
CA GLN A 251 3.63 19.77 -16.88
C GLN A 251 4.65 20.19 -17.93
N ASP A 252 4.21 21.02 -18.89
CA ASP A 252 5.05 21.59 -19.95
C ASP A 252 5.81 20.54 -20.77
N ASP A 253 5.25 19.34 -20.87
CA ASP A 253 5.89 18.15 -21.47
C ASP A 253 7.29 17.85 -20.92
N ASN A 254 7.63 18.30 -19.70
CA ASN A 254 8.95 18.07 -19.11
C ASN A 254 8.87 17.16 -17.88
N VAL A 255 9.24 15.89 -18.06
CA VAL A 255 9.14 14.87 -16.99
C VAL A 255 10.05 15.23 -15.82
N ARG A 256 11.29 15.63 -16.11
CA ARG A 256 12.29 15.96 -15.08
C ARG A 256 11.88 17.15 -14.22
N ALA A 257 11.55 18.27 -14.86
CA ALA A 257 11.15 19.48 -14.16
C ALA A 257 9.89 19.22 -13.32
N SER A 258 8.93 18.45 -13.85
CA SER A 258 7.71 18.06 -13.14
C SER A 258 8.03 17.17 -11.93
N ALA A 259 8.89 16.16 -12.09
CA ALA A 259 9.30 15.26 -11.01
C ALA A 259 10.03 16.00 -9.89
N LEU A 260 10.99 16.87 -10.22
CA LEU A 260 11.71 17.68 -9.24
C LEU A 260 10.78 18.63 -8.48
N ARG A 261 9.85 19.28 -9.19
CA ARG A 261 8.83 20.16 -8.59
C ARG A 261 7.91 19.38 -7.65
N TYR A 262 7.47 18.20 -8.05
CA TYR A 262 6.63 17.33 -7.22
C TYR A 262 7.38 16.88 -5.95
N GLN A 263 8.66 16.51 -6.06
CA GLN A 263 9.48 16.20 -4.88
C GLN A 263 9.60 17.39 -3.94
N GLU A 264 9.84 18.57 -4.47
CA GLU A 264 9.97 19.77 -3.64
C GLU A 264 8.66 20.12 -2.92
N GLN A 265 7.54 20.06 -3.63
CA GLN A 265 6.21 20.21 -3.03
C GLN A 265 5.95 19.18 -1.93
N ALA A 266 6.35 17.92 -2.17
CA ALA A 266 6.24 16.86 -1.19
C ALA A 266 7.09 17.13 0.05
N ARG A 267 8.35 17.58 -0.10
CA ARG A 267 9.22 17.94 1.03
C ARG A 267 8.60 19.04 1.88
N LEU A 268 8.13 20.11 1.24
CA LEU A 268 7.49 21.23 1.93
C LEU A 268 6.26 20.77 2.71
N ALA A 269 5.39 19.98 2.10
CA ALA A 269 4.17 19.48 2.74
C ALA A 269 4.45 18.49 3.88
N LEU A 270 5.39 17.55 3.67
CA LEU A 270 5.76 16.53 4.65
C LEU A 270 6.50 17.14 5.85
N THR A 271 7.33 18.17 5.61
CA THR A 271 8.02 18.92 6.67
C THR A 271 7.03 19.74 7.50
N ALA A 272 6.11 20.47 6.85
CA ALA A 272 5.09 21.24 7.56
C ALA A 272 4.21 20.35 8.48
N ASN A 273 3.91 19.13 8.02
CA ASN A 273 3.16 18.14 8.78
C ASN A 273 4.02 17.34 9.79
N ALA A 274 5.33 17.54 9.85
CA ALA A 274 6.21 16.95 10.87
C ALA A 274 6.36 17.81 12.12
N ILE A 275 5.99 19.10 12.02
CA ILE A 275 6.09 20.09 13.10
C ILE A 275 4.80 20.13 13.95
N ASN A 276 3.70 19.57 13.42
CA ASN A 276 2.41 19.41 14.12
C ASN A 276 2.25 17.98 14.64
#